data_AF-A0A940DPW9-F1
#
_entry.id   AF-A0A940DPW9-F1
#
_cell.length_a   1.000
_cell.length_b   1.000
_cell.length_c   1.000
_cell.angle_alpha   90.00
_cell.angle_beta   90.00
_cell.angle_gamma   90.00
#
_symmetry.space_group_name_H-M   'P 1'
#
loop_
_entity.id
_entity.type
_entity.pdbx_description
1 polymer ?
#
loop_
_entity_poly.entity_id
_entity_poly.type
_entity_poly.pdbx_seq_one_letter_code
_entity_poly.pdbx_strand_id
1 'polypeptide(L)'
;MKIRYGQMVAVLAVAAVCLLAGGCTSCGGGRGESGYGREVSGEQAAARHFPKVTVPDMVAAGPEAAEYAAEHWWDEFTDTSEVFFCDSAHVNGVPYAEVEQAFADYCPILESVSMTAARRSVSRL
;
A
#
# COMPACT_ATOMS: atom_id res chain seq x y z
N MET A 1 24.23 7.10 -37.38
CA MET A 1 23.59 6.46 -36.21
C MET A 1 24.38 6.81 -34.96
N LYS A 2 23.94 7.80 -34.18
CA LYS A 2 24.54 8.17 -32.88
C LYS A 2 23.60 7.69 -31.78
N ILE A 3 23.83 6.48 -31.28
CA ILE A 3 23.09 5.93 -30.14
C ILE A 3 23.63 6.62 -28.89
N ARG A 4 22.72 7.19 -28.10
CA ARG A 4 23.02 8.08 -26.97
C ARG A 4 23.55 7.27 -25.78
N TYR A 5 24.85 7.44 -25.49
CA TYR A 5 25.56 6.82 -24.36
C TYR A 5 24.88 7.01 -22.99
N GLY A 6 24.02 8.02 -22.82
CA GLY A 6 23.29 8.25 -21.56
C GLY A 6 22.27 7.18 -21.19
N GLN A 7 21.69 6.46 -22.16
CA GLN A 7 20.65 5.47 -21.87
C GLN A 7 21.23 4.14 -21.37
N MET A 8 22.46 3.79 -21.75
CA MET A 8 23.12 2.56 -21.28
C MET A 8 23.63 2.67 -19.83
N VAL A 9 24.01 3.86 -19.38
CA VAL A 9 24.47 4.07 -17.99
C VAL A 9 23.32 3.94 -17.00
N ALA A 10 22.11 4.41 -17.36
CA ALA A 10 20.93 4.28 -16.51
C ALA A 10 20.50 2.81 -16.32
N VAL A 11 20.54 2.00 -17.39
CA VAL A 11 20.17 0.57 -17.32
C VAL A 11 21.19 -0.24 -16.50
N LEU A 12 22.48 0.10 -16.60
CA LEU A 12 23.54 -0.53 -15.79
C LEU A 12 23.43 -0.20 -14.30
N ALA A 13 23.00 1.03 -13.95
CA ALA A 13 22.79 1.41 -12.55
C ALA A 13 21.60 0.68 -11.91
N VAL A 14 20.49 0.50 -12.65
CA VAL A 14 19.31 -0.22 -12.16
C VAL A 14 19.59 -1.72 -11.95
N ALA A 15 20.36 -2.34 -12.85
CA ALA A 15 20.73 -3.75 -12.70
C ALA A 15 21.66 -4.01 -11.50
N ALA A 16 22.54 -3.06 -11.14
CA ALA A 16 23.45 -3.20 -10.01
C ALA A 16 22.75 -3.11 -8.64
N VAL A 17 21.65 -2.34 -8.53
CA VAL A 17 20.87 -2.22 -7.28
C VAL A 17 20.05 -3.48 -7.01
N CYS A 18 19.49 -4.12 -8.05
CA CYS A 18 18.71 -5.35 -7.88
C CYS A 18 19.55 -6.59 -7.50
N LEU A 19 20.84 -6.61 -7.84
CA LEU A 19 21.72 -7.76 -7.55
C LEU A 19 22.27 -7.78 -6.12
N LEU A 20 22.13 -6.70 -5.34
CA LEU A 20 22.59 -6.64 -3.95
C LEU A 20 21.53 -7.06 -2.91
N ALA A 21 20.29 -7.33 -3.31
CA ALA A 21 19.22 -7.80 -2.41
C ALA A 21 18.89 -9.30 -2.56
N GLY A 22 19.61 -10.03 -3.43
CA GLY A 22 19.27 -11.40 -3.84
C GLY A 22 20.09 -12.52 -3.19
N GLY A 23 20.60 -12.35 -1.97
CA GLY A 23 21.46 -13.35 -1.32
C GLY A 23 21.03 -13.67 0.10
N CYS A 24 20.07 -14.59 0.27
CA CYS A 24 19.93 -15.52 1.41
C CYS A 24 18.75 -16.48 1.15
N THR A 25 18.96 -17.48 0.30
CA THR A 25 18.15 -18.71 0.31
C THR A 25 18.81 -19.76 1.19
N SER A 26 17.95 -20.45 1.96
CA SER A 26 18.15 -21.74 2.65
C SER A 26 18.63 -21.71 4.11
N CYS A 27 17.70 -22.00 5.02
CA CYS A 27 17.70 -23.24 5.80
C CYS A 27 16.25 -23.66 6.07
N GLY A 28 15.83 -24.78 5.47
CA GLY A 28 14.59 -25.46 5.82
C GLY A 28 14.64 -26.07 7.22
N GLY A 29 13.48 -26.13 7.87
CA GLY A 29 13.27 -26.84 9.12
C GLY A 29 11.78 -26.91 9.43
N GLY A 30 11.11 -27.96 8.94
CA GLY A 30 9.72 -28.24 9.27
C GLY A 30 9.55 -28.68 10.73
N ARG A 31 8.47 -28.21 11.35
CA ARG A 31 7.71 -28.77 12.49
C ARG A 31 6.70 -27.69 12.86
N GLY A 32 5.41 -27.88 12.64
CA GLY A 32 4.59 -28.82 13.41
C GLY A 32 3.65 -27.97 14.27
N GLU A 33 2.36 -28.28 14.18
CA GLU A 33 1.22 -27.64 14.82
C GLU A 33 1.46 -27.01 16.20
N SER A 34 0.88 -25.82 16.41
CA SER A 34 0.24 -25.49 17.69
C SER A 34 -0.86 -24.49 17.42
N GLY A 35 -2.08 -25.01 17.41
CA GLY A 35 -3.27 -24.19 17.46
C GLY A 35 -3.27 -23.36 18.75
N TYR A 36 -3.65 -22.09 18.60
CA TYR A 36 -4.36 -21.41 19.66
C TYR A 36 -5.51 -20.64 19.03
N GLY A 37 -6.53 -21.41 18.64
CA GLY A 37 -7.88 -20.88 18.60
C GLY A 37 -8.24 -20.48 20.02
N ARG A 38 -8.33 -19.17 20.27
CA ARG A 38 -9.16 -18.64 21.34
C ARG A 38 -10.33 -17.97 20.64
N GLU A 39 -11.38 -18.75 20.42
CA GLU A 39 -12.71 -18.25 20.12
C GLU A 39 -13.15 -17.42 21.34
N VAL A 40 -12.94 -16.11 21.26
CA VAL A 40 -13.63 -15.17 22.14
C VAL A 40 -14.94 -14.89 21.44
N SER A 41 -15.98 -15.63 21.84
CA SER A 41 -17.37 -15.38 21.48
C SER A 41 -17.84 -14.06 22.10
N GLY A 42 -17.38 -12.96 21.52
CA GLY A 42 -18.12 -11.71 21.40
C GLY A 42 -18.22 -11.44 19.91
N GLU A 43 -19.23 -10.71 19.47
CA GLU A 43 -19.38 -10.24 18.09
C GLU A 43 -18.21 -9.28 17.76
N GLN A 44 -17.01 -9.82 17.62
CA GLN A 44 -15.78 -9.11 17.31
C GLN A 44 -15.87 -8.82 15.82
N ALA A 45 -15.98 -7.53 15.48
CA ALA A 45 -15.85 -7.05 14.11
C ALA A 45 -14.66 -7.78 13.46
N ALA A 46 -14.94 -8.58 12.44
CA ALA A 46 -13.94 -9.43 11.82
C ALA A 46 -12.76 -8.60 11.30
N ALA A 47 -11.56 -9.18 11.31
CA ALA A 47 -10.43 -8.59 10.60
C ALA A 47 -10.83 -8.33 9.15
N ARG A 48 -10.52 -7.13 8.65
CA ARG A 48 -10.84 -6.69 7.30
C ARG A 48 -9.55 -6.39 6.53
N HIS A 49 -9.62 -6.49 5.21
CA HIS A 49 -8.53 -6.05 4.35
C HIS A 49 -8.55 -4.54 4.17
N PHE A 50 -7.40 -3.97 3.79
CA PHE A 50 -7.36 -2.55 3.42
C PHE A 50 -8.33 -2.26 2.26
N PRO A 51 -9.22 -1.26 2.41
CA PRO A 51 -10.20 -0.93 1.37
C PRO A 51 -9.51 -0.39 0.12
N LYS A 52 -9.94 -0.85 -1.06
CA LYS A 52 -9.35 -0.42 -2.34
C LYS A 52 -10.09 0.79 -2.87
N VAL A 53 -9.35 1.86 -3.18
CA VAL A 53 -9.93 3.04 -3.82
C VAL A 53 -10.52 2.66 -5.17
N THR A 54 -11.79 3.02 -5.39
CA THR A 54 -12.49 2.79 -6.65
C THR A 54 -12.65 4.13 -7.37
N VAL A 55 -11.96 4.28 -8.50
CA VAL A 55 -12.09 5.49 -9.33
C VAL A 55 -13.33 5.35 -10.23
N PRO A 56 -14.29 6.29 -10.18
CA PRO A 56 -15.47 6.23 -11.05
C PRO A 56 -15.09 6.29 -12.53
N ASP A 57 -15.81 5.54 -13.38
CA ASP A 57 -15.55 5.45 -14.83
C ASP A 57 -15.53 6.82 -15.54
N MET A 58 -16.31 7.79 -15.04
CA MET A 58 -16.33 9.16 -15.58
C MET A 58 -15.01 9.91 -15.40
N VAL A 59 -14.24 9.57 -14.36
CA VAL A 59 -12.95 10.19 -14.02
C VAL A 59 -11.77 9.31 -14.44
N ALA A 60 -11.97 7.98 -14.48
CA ALA A 60 -10.92 7.01 -14.81
C ALA A 60 -10.31 7.21 -16.21
N ALA A 61 -11.04 7.82 -17.13
CA ALA A 61 -10.57 8.13 -18.49
C ALA A 61 -9.73 9.41 -18.59
N GLY A 62 -9.76 10.27 -17.58
CA GLY A 62 -9.12 11.58 -17.57
C GLY A 62 -7.79 11.61 -16.83
N PRO A 63 -6.97 12.67 -17.03
CA PRO A 63 -5.77 12.90 -16.23
C PRO A 63 -6.07 13.10 -14.73
N GLU A 64 -7.31 13.40 -14.37
CA GLU A 64 -7.78 13.60 -13.00
C GLU A 64 -7.89 12.29 -12.21
N ALA A 65 -7.77 11.12 -12.86
CA ALA A 65 -7.85 9.82 -12.19
C ALA A 65 -6.82 9.67 -11.06
N ALA A 66 -5.59 10.14 -11.28
CA ALA A 66 -4.53 10.10 -10.28
C ALA A 66 -4.79 11.07 -9.13
N GLU A 67 -5.32 12.26 -9.41
CA GLU A 67 -5.69 13.24 -8.38
C GLU A 67 -6.85 12.73 -7.52
N TYR A 68 -7.86 12.11 -8.15
CA TYR A 68 -8.96 11.48 -7.44
C TYR A 68 -8.49 10.34 -6.54
N ALA A 69 -7.65 9.45 -7.06
CA ALA A 69 -7.07 8.36 -6.28
C ALA A 69 -6.25 8.89 -5.09
N ALA A 70 -5.48 9.97 -5.29
CA ALA A 70 -4.70 10.59 -4.22
C ALA A 70 -5.59 11.21 -3.12
N GLU A 71 -6.68 11.87 -3.48
CA GLU A 71 -7.61 12.52 -2.54
C GLU A 71 -8.49 11.54 -1.78
N HIS A 72 -8.88 10.42 -2.39
CA HIS A 72 -9.85 9.47 -1.82
C HIS A 72 -9.22 8.15 -1.32
N TRP A 73 -7.89 8.03 -1.34
CA TRP A 73 -7.18 6.80 -0.96
C TRP A 73 -7.54 6.29 0.45
N TRP A 74 -7.73 7.20 1.40
CA TRP A 74 -7.91 6.88 2.82
C TRP A 74 -9.36 6.99 3.30
N ASP A 75 -10.31 7.35 2.44
CA ASP A 75 -11.69 7.66 2.83
C ASP A 75 -12.39 6.47 3.50
N GLU A 76 -12.42 5.31 2.86
CA GLU A 76 -13.05 4.10 3.41
C GLU A 76 -12.27 3.53 4.61
N PHE A 77 -10.98 3.85 4.72
CA PHE A 77 -10.16 3.45 5.85
C PHE A 77 -10.43 4.32 7.08
N THR A 78 -10.72 5.60 6.87
CA THR A 78 -10.96 6.60 7.94
C THR A 78 -12.43 6.83 8.24
N ASP A 79 -13.34 6.19 7.51
CA ASP A 79 -14.77 6.24 7.79
C ASP A 79 -15.08 5.73 9.21
N THR A 80 -15.67 6.62 10.02
CA THR A 80 -16.06 6.36 11.41
C THR A 80 -17.51 5.89 11.54
N SER A 81 -18.21 5.65 10.43
CA SER A 81 -19.56 5.11 10.43
C SER A 81 -19.63 3.72 11.06
N GLU A 82 -18.55 2.96 10.93
CA GLU A 82 -18.34 1.64 11.54
C GLU A 82 -17.19 1.69 12.54
N VAL A 83 -17.37 1.03 13.69
CA VAL A 83 -16.32 0.92 14.71
C VAL A 83 -15.65 -0.43 14.57
N PHE A 84 -14.39 -0.42 14.12
CA PHE A 84 -13.56 -1.62 14.07
C PHE A 84 -12.63 -1.71 15.26
N PHE A 85 -12.07 -2.90 15.48
CA PHE A 85 -11.10 -3.11 16.55
C PHE A 85 -9.74 -2.50 16.20
N CYS A 86 -9.07 -1.96 17.21
CA CYS A 86 -7.73 -1.44 17.12
C CYS A 86 -6.92 -2.08 18.24
N ASP A 87 -5.85 -2.79 17.88
CA ASP A 87 -4.91 -3.39 18.82
C ASP A 87 -3.47 -3.15 18.34
N SER A 88 -2.49 -3.81 18.97
CA SER A 88 -1.09 -3.64 18.57
C SER A 88 -0.76 -4.24 17.20
N ALA A 89 -1.60 -5.11 16.66
CA ALA A 89 -1.43 -5.78 15.37
C ALA A 89 -2.36 -5.25 14.28
N HIS A 90 -3.43 -4.53 14.64
CA HIS A 90 -4.46 -4.06 13.71
C HIS A 90 -4.82 -2.60 13.95
N VAL A 91 -5.03 -1.88 12.86
CA VAL A 91 -5.53 -0.51 12.85
C VAL A 91 -6.86 -0.51 12.08
N ASN A 92 -7.94 -0.13 12.75
CA ASN A 92 -9.29 -0.11 12.20
C ASN A 92 -9.70 -1.46 11.55
N GLY A 93 -9.39 -2.56 12.23
CA GLY A 93 -9.62 -3.93 11.78
C GLY A 93 -8.66 -4.44 10.70
N VAL A 94 -7.74 -3.61 10.19
CA VAL A 94 -6.78 -3.96 9.14
C VAL A 94 -5.44 -4.36 9.75
N PRO A 95 -4.80 -5.45 9.33
CA PRO A 95 -3.46 -5.82 9.80
C PRO A 95 -2.43 -4.70 9.54
N TYR A 96 -1.56 -4.45 10.52
CA TYR A 96 -0.55 -3.38 10.44
C TYR A 96 0.30 -3.45 9.16
N ALA A 97 0.70 -4.66 8.75
CA ALA A 97 1.49 -4.87 7.54
C ALA A 97 0.74 -4.43 6.26
N GLU A 98 -0.59 -4.59 6.21
CA GLU A 98 -1.38 -4.13 5.07
C GLU A 98 -1.48 -2.59 5.04
N VAL A 99 -1.61 -1.95 6.21
CA VAL A 99 -1.62 -0.48 6.31
C VAL A 99 -0.28 0.11 5.89
N GLU A 100 0.83 -0.50 6.30
CA GLU A 100 2.18 -0.10 5.87
C GLU A 100 2.36 -0.24 4.36
N GLN A 101 1.91 -1.36 3.77
CA GLN A 101 1.95 -1.54 2.33
C GLN A 101 1.06 -0.52 1.60
N ALA A 102 -0.14 -0.24 2.11
CA ALA A 102 -1.02 0.77 1.55
C ALA A 102 -0.41 2.18 1.59
N PHE A 103 0.36 2.50 2.63
CA PHE A 103 1.13 3.74 2.69
C PHE A 103 2.27 3.77 1.67
N ALA A 104 2.99 2.66 1.50
CA ALA A 104 4.04 2.53 0.49
C ALA A 104 3.47 2.69 -0.94
N ASP A 105 2.28 2.14 -1.21
CA ASP A 105 1.57 2.27 -2.49
C ASP A 105 1.02 3.68 -2.72
N TYR A 106 0.72 4.42 -1.64
CA TYR A 106 0.26 5.81 -1.71
C TYR A 106 1.36 6.79 -2.14
N CYS A 107 2.62 6.56 -1.72
CA CYS A 107 3.75 7.43 -2.06
C CYS A 107 3.93 7.67 -3.58
N PRO A 108 3.98 6.65 -4.47
CA PRO A 108 4.13 6.87 -5.90
C PRO A 108 2.90 7.56 -6.53
N ILE A 109 1.71 7.38 -5.97
CA ILE A 109 0.51 8.10 -6.42
C ILE A 109 0.67 9.59 -6.15
N LEU A 110 1.15 9.96 -4.95
CA LEU A 110 1.46 11.35 -4.61
C LEU A 110 2.55 11.97 -5.50
N GLU A 111 3.54 11.18 -5.91
CA GLU A 111 4.59 11.64 -6.83
C GLU A 111 4.05 11.91 -8.25
N SER A 112 3.00 11.20 -8.66
CA SER A 112 2.40 11.32 -9.99
C SER A 112 1.50 12.55 -10.18
N VAL A 113 1.07 13.19 -9.09
CA VAL A 113 0.13 14.33 -9.10
C VAL A 113 0.84 15.66 -8.88
N SER A 114 0.13 16.77 -9.11
CA SER A 114 0.67 18.09 -8.83
C SER A 114 0.97 18.28 -7.34
N MET A 115 2.02 19.05 -7.01
CA MET A 115 2.39 19.34 -5.61
C MET A 115 1.23 19.95 -4.80
N THR A 116 0.37 20.74 -5.47
CA THR A 116 -0.83 21.31 -4.85
C THR A 116 -1.84 20.22 -4.49
N ALA A 117 -2.09 19.25 -5.38
CA ALA A 117 -2.97 18.11 -5.13
C ALA A 117 -2.37 17.21 -4.03
N ALA A 118 -1.11 16.82 -4.13
CA ALA A 118 -0.42 15.99 -3.13
C ALA A 118 -0.52 16.60 -1.72
N ARG A 119 -0.23 17.90 -1.59
CA ARG A 119 -0.33 18.61 -0.31
C ARG A 119 -1.76 18.62 0.24
N ARG A 120 -2.75 18.83 -0.64
CA ARG A 120 -4.16 18.82 -0.24
C ARG A 120 -4.56 17.45 0.29
N SER A 121 -4.22 16.38 -0.43
CA SER A 121 -4.54 15.02 -0.05
C SER A 121 -3.93 14.65 1.31
N VAL A 122 -2.64 14.92 1.52
CA VAL A 122 -1.97 14.64 2.81
C VAL A 122 -2.54 15.48 3.95
N SER A 123 -2.95 16.74 3.70
CA SER A 123 -3.50 17.61 4.74
C SER A 123 -4.89 17.22 5.25
N ARG A 124 -5.57 16.29 4.58
CA ARG A 124 -6.90 15.80 4.94
C ARG A 124 -6.87 14.54 5.81
N LEU A 125 -5.71 13.89 5.90
CA LEU A 125 -5.46 12.76 6.79
C LEU A 125 -5.34 13.23 8.24
#